data_AF-A0AAE4P4Q9-F1
#
_entry.id   AF-A0AAE4P4Q9-F1
#
_cell.length_a   1.000
_cell.length_b   1.000
_cell.length_c   1.000
_cell.angle_alpha   90.00
_cell.angle_beta   90.00
_cell.angle_gamma   90.00
#
_symmetry.space_group_name_H-M   'P 1'
#
loop_
_entity.id
_entity.type
_entity.pdbx_description
1 polymer ?
#
loop_
_entity_poly.entity_id
_entity_poly.type
_entity_poly.pdbx_seq_one_letter_code
_entity_poly.pdbx_strand_id
1 'polypeptide(L)'
;MRFTLPLILITTVLTACSGSHLTAEQQAQRKVNIAQNEAAWAKAQTVNVGGKLFSVAIVTERNSALIRPVGDTPSYTVADVEAASRAVSHCDGTMDAGVLAFLSGDIRTANLVDLHDKFSGDFNWLVRLEC
;
A
#
# COMPACT_ATOMS: atom_id res chain seq x y z
N MET A 1 51.95 -35.48 -31.06
CA MET A 1 51.70 -34.96 -29.70
C MET A 1 50.67 -33.84 -29.79
N ARG A 2 49.71 -33.82 -28.84
CA ARG A 2 48.66 -32.82 -28.56
C ARG A 2 47.38 -32.93 -29.41
N PHE A 3 46.42 -33.78 -29.00
CA PHE A 3 45.29 -33.55 -28.03
C PHE A 3 44.25 -32.55 -28.59
N THR A 4 43.22 -33.03 -29.33
CA THR A 4 41.83 -33.43 -28.93
C THR A 4 40.81 -32.27 -28.94
N LEU A 5 39.95 -32.29 -29.98
CA LEU A 5 38.46 -32.22 -30.04
C LEU A 5 37.62 -31.36 -29.04
N PRO A 6 36.33 -31.06 -29.34
CA PRO A 6 35.71 -29.73 -29.25
C PRO A 6 34.54 -29.71 -28.25
N LEU A 7 33.73 -28.64 -28.32
CA LEU A 7 32.30 -28.62 -27.99
C LEU A 7 31.94 -28.73 -26.49
N ILE A 8 31.65 -27.60 -25.86
CA ILE A 8 30.60 -27.55 -24.82
C ILE A 8 29.74 -26.31 -25.03
N LEU A 9 28.47 -26.62 -25.26
CA LEU A 9 27.31 -25.82 -25.58
C LEU A 9 26.49 -25.79 -24.30
N ILE A 10 26.38 -24.67 -23.60
CA ILE A 10 25.51 -24.58 -22.40
C ILE A 10 24.77 -23.24 -22.37
N THR A 11 23.62 -23.28 -23.05
CA THR A 11 22.30 -22.82 -22.60
C THR A 11 22.13 -21.40 -22.10
N THR A 12 21.52 -20.59 -22.98
CA THR A 12 20.36 -19.74 -22.68
C THR A 12 19.71 -20.00 -21.33
N VAL A 13 19.91 -19.09 -20.36
CA VAL A 13 19.03 -18.99 -19.19
C VAL A 13 17.83 -18.14 -19.59
N LEU A 14 16.97 -18.71 -20.43
CA LEU A 14 15.57 -18.31 -20.53
C LEU A 14 14.86 -18.84 -19.28
N THR A 15 15.05 -18.19 -18.13
CA THR A 15 14.11 -18.35 -17.00
C THR A 15 12.92 -17.42 -17.25
N ALA A 16 12.21 -17.70 -18.35
CA ALA A 16 10.84 -17.27 -18.55
C ALA A 16 9.95 -18.46 -18.18
N CYS A 17 9.79 -18.69 -16.87
CA CYS A 17 8.77 -19.55 -16.29
C CYS A 17 8.12 -18.79 -15.13
N SER A 18 7.24 -17.86 -15.51
CA SER A 18 5.88 -17.69 -14.95
C SER A 18 5.62 -18.23 -13.55
N GLY A 19 6.05 -17.46 -12.56
CA GLY A 19 5.43 -17.37 -11.26
C GLY A 19 5.82 -16.00 -10.75
N SER A 20 4.86 -15.15 -10.39
CA SER A 20 5.11 -13.81 -9.84
C SER A 20 5.84 -13.92 -8.50
N HIS A 21 7.13 -14.23 -8.54
CA HIS A 21 8.03 -14.31 -7.42
C HIS A 21 8.82 -13.01 -7.37
N LEU A 22 8.58 -12.24 -6.32
CA LEU A 22 9.37 -11.07 -5.99
C LEU A 22 10.86 -11.43 -6.01
N THR A 23 11.69 -10.56 -6.58
CA THR A 23 13.16 -10.70 -6.49
C THR A 23 13.59 -10.71 -5.02
N ALA A 24 14.77 -11.25 -4.71
CA ALA A 24 15.28 -11.26 -3.32
C ALA A 24 15.32 -9.84 -2.71
N GLU A 25 15.65 -8.84 -3.53
CA GLU A 25 15.63 -7.43 -3.14
C GLU A 25 14.21 -6.93 -2.84
N GLN A 26 13.24 -7.24 -3.70
CA GLN A 26 11.84 -6.88 -3.47
C GLN A 26 11.26 -7.57 -2.22
N GLN A 27 11.65 -8.82 -1.95
CA GLN A 27 11.25 -9.52 -0.73
C GLN A 27 11.85 -8.87 0.52
N ALA A 28 13.12 -8.47 0.47
CA ALA A 28 13.77 -7.75 1.56
C ALA A 28 13.08 -6.40 1.80
N GLN A 29 12.80 -5.64 0.74
CA GLN A 29 12.09 -4.37 0.84
C GLN A 29 10.68 -4.55 1.39
N ARG A 30 9.96 -5.61 1.00
CA ARG A 30 8.63 -5.92 1.55
C ARG A 30 8.70 -6.15 3.06
N LYS A 31 9.70 -6.88 3.56
CA LYS A 31 9.88 -7.10 5.01
C LYS A 31 10.12 -5.79 5.76
N VAL A 32 10.94 -4.90 5.19
CA VAL A 32 11.17 -3.56 5.75
C VAL A 32 9.87 -2.76 5.78
N ASN A 33 9.11 -2.76 4.69
CA ASN A 33 7.85 -2.02 4.62
C ASN A 33 6.83 -2.52 5.65
N ILE A 34 6.74 -3.84 5.87
CA ILE A 34 5.87 -4.44 6.88
C ILE A 34 6.27 -3.99 8.27
N ALA A 35 7.56 -4.08 8.62
CA ALA A 35 8.05 -3.67 9.94
C ALA A 35 7.78 -2.18 10.22
N GLN A 36 7.95 -1.32 9.21
CA GLN A 36 7.61 0.11 9.30
C GLN A 36 6.10 0.31 9.52
N ASN A 37 5.25 -0.47 8.84
CA ASN A 37 3.80 -0.39 9.02
C ASN A 37 3.38 -0.82 10.43
N GLU A 38 3.93 -1.93 10.93
CA GLU A 38 3.65 -2.42 12.29
C GLU A 38 4.07 -1.39 13.34
N ALA A 39 5.26 -0.79 13.18
CA ALA A 39 5.75 0.27 14.07
C ALA A 39 4.86 1.52 14.02
N ALA A 40 4.35 1.89 12.85
CA ALA A 40 3.41 3.00 12.69
C ALA A 40 2.05 2.70 13.35
N TRP A 41 1.52 1.48 13.18
CA TRP A 41 0.25 1.08 13.79
C TRP A 41 0.29 1.08 15.32
N ALA A 42 1.44 0.78 15.93
CA ALA A 42 1.62 0.89 17.38
C ALA A 42 1.45 2.32 17.91
N LYS A 43 1.51 3.34 17.03
CA LYS A 43 1.36 4.77 17.35
C LYS A 43 0.11 5.37 16.69
N ALA A 44 -0.79 4.54 16.18
CA ALA A 44 -1.95 5.02 15.43
C ALA A 44 -2.87 5.85 16.33
N GLN A 45 -3.46 6.88 15.72
CA GLN A 45 -4.43 7.75 16.38
C GLN A 45 -5.79 7.56 15.73
N THR A 46 -6.85 7.60 16.55
CA THR A 46 -8.22 7.59 16.05
C THR A 46 -8.72 9.01 15.93
N VAL A 47 -9.23 9.37 14.74
CA VAL A 47 -9.77 10.69 14.44
C VAL A 47 -11.20 10.59 13.95
N ASN A 48 -11.97 11.66 14.21
CA ASN A 48 -13.33 11.81 13.70
C ASN A 48 -13.34 12.83 12.57
N VAL A 49 -13.82 12.41 11.39
CA VAL A 49 -14.02 13.28 10.21
C VAL A 49 -15.50 13.23 9.85
N GLY A 50 -16.23 14.30 10.16
CA GLY A 50 -17.65 14.41 9.78
C GLY A 50 -18.54 13.27 10.33
N GLY A 51 -18.25 12.77 11.53
CA GLY A 51 -18.98 11.66 12.16
C GLY A 51 -18.43 10.26 11.83
N LYS A 52 -17.40 10.17 10.99
CA LYS A 52 -16.74 8.91 10.60
C LYS A 52 -15.46 8.73 11.40
N LEU A 53 -15.24 7.54 11.96
CA LEU A 53 -14.04 7.24 12.75
C LEU A 53 -13.00 6.53 11.89
N PHE A 54 -11.77 7.04 11.92
CA PHE A 54 -10.64 6.46 11.21
C PHE A 54 -9.48 6.26 12.16
N SER A 55 -8.80 5.11 12.04
CA SER A 55 -7.50 4.89 12.67
C SER A 55 -6.43 5.23 11.64
N VAL A 56 -5.50 6.10 12.04
CA VAL A 56 -4.49 6.69 11.17
C VAL A 56 -3.11 6.41 11.75
N ALA A 57 -2.27 5.73 10.98
CA ALA A 57 -0.88 5.44 11.32
C ALA A 57 0.06 6.18 10.37
N ILE A 58 0.95 7.01 10.91
CA ILE A 58 1.94 7.77 10.13
C ILE A 58 3.21 6.94 9.98
N VAL A 59 3.60 6.65 8.75
CA VAL A 59 4.85 6.00 8.39
C VAL A 59 5.85 7.07 7.97
N THR A 60 6.63 7.55 8.95
CA THR A 60 7.57 8.66 8.77
C THR A 60 8.65 8.36 7.73
N GLU A 61 9.14 7.12 7.65
CA GLU A 61 10.23 6.73 6.74
C GLU A 61 9.87 6.86 5.26
N ARG A 62 8.57 6.93 4.94
CA ARG A 62 8.06 6.99 3.57
C ARG A 62 7.14 8.18 3.31
N ASN A 63 7.04 9.11 4.26
CA ASN A 63 6.11 10.26 4.20
C ASN A 63 4.71 9.82 3.76
N SER A 64 4.15 8.84 4.47
CA SER A 64 2.85 8.27 4.13
C SER A 64 2.01 8.01 5.36
N ALA A 65 0.70 7.97 5.19
CA ALA A 65 -0.26 7.55 6.20
C ALA A 65 -0.99 6.28 5.73
N LEU A 66 -1.19 5.36 6.67
CA LEU A 66 -2.08 4.21 6.53
C LEU A 66 -3.37 4.53 7.29
N ILE A 67 -4.51 4.35 6.63
CA ILE A 67 -5.81 4.71 7.18
C ILE A 67 -6.77 3.55 7.03
N ARG A 68 -7.53 3.24 8.08
CA ARG A 68 -8.66 2.31 8.02
C ARG A 68 -9.86 2.84 8.81
N PRO A 69 -11.10 2.51 8.38
CA PRO A 69 -12.28 2.80 9.18
C PRO A 69 -12.23 2.05 10.53
N VAL A 70 -12.91 2.57 11.53
CA VAL A 70 -13.03 1.94 12.86
C VAL A 70 -14.47 1.49 13.09
N GLY A 71 -14.65 0.18 13.27
CA GLY A 71 -15.97 -0.43 13.43
C GLY A 71 -16.85 -0.24 12.19
N ASP A 72 -18.17 -0.23 12.39
CA ASP A 72 -19.17 0.01 11.34
C ASP A 72 -19.20 1.51 10.98
N THR A 73 -18.19 1.94 10.21
CA THR A 73 -18.09 3.32 9.75
C THR A 73 -19.07 3.54 8.60
N PRO A 74 -19.89 4.61 8.62
CA PRO A 74 -20.79 4.93 7.50
C PRO A 74 -19.99 5.21 6.21
N SER A 75 -20.69 5.21 5.07
CA SER A 75 -20.08 5.49 3.74
C SER A 75 -19.10 6.66 3.77
N TYR A 76 -17.91 6.42 3.22
CA TYR A 76 -16.82 7.38 3.19
C TYR A 76 -16.13 7.42 1.82
N THR A 77 -15.44 8.52 1.55
CA THR A 77 -14.87 8.88 0.24
C THR A 77 -13.35 9.06 0.35
N VAL A 78 -12.69 9.25 -0.79
CA VAL A 78 -11.27 9.64 -0.83
C VAL A 78 -11.00 10.90 -0.02
N ALA A 79 -11.87 11.90 -0.13
CA ALA A 79 -11.72 13.16 0.59
C ALA A 79 -11.77 12.99 2.12
N ASP A 80 -12.59 12.06 2.62
CA ASP A 80 -12.65 11.74 4.06
C ASP A 80 -11.34 11.10 4.54
N VAL A 81 -10.78 10.17 3.75
CA VAL A 81 -9.53 9.48 4.07
C VAL A 81 -8.33 10.44 4.06
N GLU A 82 -8.27 11.32 3.05
CA GLU A 82 -7.26 12.36 3.00
C GLU A 82 -7.42 13.35 4.17
N ALA A 83 -8.64 13.75 4.50
CA ALA A 83 -8.90 14.61 5.66
C ALA A 83 -8.46 13.96 6.98
N ALA A 84 -8.69 12.66 7.14
CA ALA A 84 -8.22 11.90 8.31
C ALA A 84 -6.68 11.91 8.39
N SER A 85 -5.99 11.76 7.25
CA SER A 85 -4.52 11.84 7.20
C SER A 85 -4.00 13.21 7.63
N ARG A 86 -4.64 14.30 7.17
CA ARG A 86 -4.28 15.68 7.52
C ARG A 86 -4.51 15.97 8.99
N ALA A 87 -5.56 15.41 9.58
CA ALA A 87 -5.89 15.61 10.99
C ALA A 87 -4.79 15.11 11.95
N VAL A 88 -4.03 14.10 11.55
CA VAL A 88 -2.93 13.53 12.36
C VAL A 88 -1.56 14.03 11.92
N SER A 89 -1.32 14.16 10.61
CA SER A 89 0.00 14.54 10.08
C SER A 89 0.26 16.03 10.04
N HIS A 90 -0.79 16.85 9.97
CA HIS A 90 -0.72 18.29 9.68
C HIS A 90 -0.09 18.67 8.33
N CYS A 91 0.15 17.70 7.46
CA CYS A 91 0.68 17.90 6.11
C CYS A 91 -0.42 17.73 5.07
N ASP A 92 -0.18 18.17 3.84
CA ASP A 92 -1.09 17.84 2.74
C ASP A 92 -1.05 16.33 2.46
N GLY A 93 -2.21 15.76 2.14
CA GLY A 93 -2.39 14.32 1.98
C GLY A 93 -3.15 14.01 0.70
N THR A 94 -2.56 13.21 -0.18
CA THR A 94 -3.16 12.74 -1.43
C THR A 94 -3.18 11.21 -1.48
N MET A 95 -4.35 10.62 -1.75
CA MET A 95 -4.46 9.16 -1.86
C MET A 95 -3.58 8.63 -2.99
N ASP A 96 -2.89 7.51 -2.74
CA ASP A 96 -1.97 6.96 -3.74
C ASP A 96 -2.71 6.53 -5.02
N ALA A 97 -2.19 6.97 -6.17
CA ALA A 97 -2.81 6.74 -7.47
C ALA A 97 -2.95 5.25 -7.83
N GLY A 98 -2.10 4.38 -7.27
CA GLY A 98 -2.21 2.93 -7.46
C GLY A 98 -3.49 2.38 -6.85
N VAL A 99 -3.95 2.93 -5.73
CA VAL A 99 -5.23 2.58 -5.11
C VAL A 99 -6.40 3.10 -5.96
N LEU A 100 -6.26 4.32 -6.50
CA LEU A 100 -7.27 4.93 -7.37
C LEU A 100 -7.50 4.13 -8.66
N ALA A 101 -6.48 3.41 -9.15
CA ALA A 101 -6.61 2.54 -10.32
C ALA A 101 -7.60 1.38 -10.10
N PHE A 102 -7.91 1.02 -8.85
CA PHE A 102 -8.90 0.00 -8.52
C PHE A 102 -10.31 0.56 -8.32
N LEU A 103 -10.46 1.89 -8.23
CA LEU A 103 -11.74 2.57 -8.16
C LEU A 103 -12.28 2.75 -9.58
N SER A 104 -13.32 2.02 -9.94
CA SER A 104 -14.08 2.30 -11.15
C SER A 104 -15.13 3.38 -10.88
N GLY A 105 -15.31 4.31 -11.82
CA GLY A 105 -16.27 5.42 -11.71
C GLY A 105 -15.65 6.75 -11.26
N ASP A 106 -16.48 7.69 -10.81
CA ASP A 106 -16.00 8.99 -10.29
C ASP A 106 -15.38 8.80 -8.90
N ILE A 107 -14.05 8.82 -8.86
CA ILE A 107 -13.21 8.68 -7.68
C ILE A 107 -13.59 9.69 -6.58
N ARG A 108 -14.08 10.88 -6.95
CA ARG A 108 -14.41 11.93 -5.99
C ARG A 108 -15.65 11.61 -5.16
N THR A 109 -16.55 10.80 -5.71
CA THR A 109 -17.81 10.41 -5.07
C THR A 109 -17.89 8.92 -4.77
N ALA A 110 -16.87 8.14 -5.14
CA ALA A 110 -16.84 6.71 -4.94
C ALA A 110 -16.95 6.38 -3.44
N ASN A 111 -17.93 5.52 -3.12
CA ASN A 111 -18.07 4.96 -1.79
C ASN A 111 -16.97 3.93 -1.56
N LEU A 112 -16.04 4.26 -0.66
CA LEU A 112 -14.90 3.41 -0.35
C LEU A 112 -15.26 2.24 0.57
N VAL A 113 -16.41 2.26 1.26
CA VAL A 113 -16.90 1.11 2.04
C VAL A 113 -17.07 -0.11 1.14
N ASP A 114 -17.69 0.07 -0.03
CA ASP A 114 -17.95 -1.02 -0.97
C ASP A 114 -16.67 -1.65 -1.52
N LEU A 115 -15.57 -0.87 -1.58
CA LEU A 115 -14.27 -1.38 -1.98
C LEU A 115 -13.54 -2.04 -0.81
N HIS A 116 -13.62 -1.44 0.38
CA HIS A 116 -13.05 -2.01 1.61
C HIS A 116 -13.61 -3.41 1.88
N ASP A 117 -14.93 -3.57 1.81
CA ASP A 117 -15.62 -4.84 2.11
C ASP A 117 -15.32 -5.94 1.09
N LYS A 118 -14.89 -5.57 -0.13
CA LYS A 118 -14.48 -6.55 -1.17
C LYS A 118 -13.11 -7.16 -0.91
N PHE A 119 -12.26 -6.48 -0.15
CA PHE A 119 -10.94 -7.01 0.20
C PHE A 119 -11.03 -7.72 1.55
N SER A 120 -10.75 -9.02 1.56
CA SER A 120 -10.58 -9.76 2.81
C SER A 120 -9.23 -9.44 3.46
N GLY A 121 -9.23 -9.17 4.77
CA GLY A 121 -8.01 -8.97 5.57
C GLY A 121 -7.78 -7.53 6.04
N ASP A 122 -6.55 -7.24 6.48
CA ASP A 122 -6.13 -5.93 7.01
C ASP A 122 -5.88 -4.92 5.87
N PHE A 123 -6.94 -4.59 5.12
CA PHE A 123 -6.86 -3.57 4.08
C PHE A 123 -6.77 -2.17 4.70
N ASN A 124 -5.80 -1.38 4.22
CA ASN A 124 -5.59 -0.01 4.64
C ASN A 124 -5.44 0.89 3.41
N TRP A 125 -6.04 2.07 3.47
CA TRP A 125 -5.82 3.12 2.49
C TRP A 125 -4.42 3.71 2.69
N LEU A 126 -3.71 3.91 1.58
CA LEU A 126 -2.41 4.58 1.58
C LEU A 126 -2.57 6.01 1.08
N VAL A 127 -2.11 6.97 1.88
CA VAL A 127 -2.07 8.40 1.53
C VAL A 127 -0.63 8.87 1.55
N ARG A 128 -0.18 9.52 0.49
CA ARG A 128 1.11 10.21 0.44
C ARG A 128 0.99 11.55 1.15
N LEU A 129 1.98 11.86 1.97
CA LEU A 129 2.06 13.10 2.72
C LEU A 129 3.10 14.03 2.11
N GLU A 130 2.74 15.30 1.98
CA GLU A 130 3.61 16.38 1.53
C GLU A 130 3.76 17.37 2.68
N CYS A 131 4.82 17.13 3.45
CA CYS A 131 5.43 18.03 4.42
C CYS A 131 6.71 18.60 3.78
#